data_AF-A0A2H1VX87-F1
#
_entry.id   AF-A0A2H1VX87-F1
#
_cell.length_a   1.000
_cell.length_b   1.000
_cell.length_c   1.000
_cell.angle_alpha   90.00
_cell.angle_beta   90.00
_cell.angle_gamma   90.00
#
_symmetry.space_group_name_H-M   'P 1'
#
loop_
_entity.id
_entity.type
_entity.pdbx_description
1 polymer ?
#
loop_
_entity_poly.entity_id
_entity_poly.type
_entity_poly.pdbx_seq_one_letter_code
_entity_poly.pdbx_strand_id
1 'polypeptide(L)'
;MYEVEVFKNDLDNGSRISFCQACLSSDRNVFPVDQDYDDIFKNILEKTLSQPILICWECMAIVKKIKCFKAKLQEAQRILAYHYATKQ
;
A
#
# COMPACT_ATOMS: atom_id res chain seq x y z
N MET A 1 39.95 -2.16 -3.55
CA MET A 1 39.93 -0.76 -4.03
C MET A 1 38.52 -0.45 -4.50
N TYR A 2 37.67 0.01 -3.58
CA TYR A 2 36.51 0.87 -3.85
C TYR A 2 36.32 1.66 -2.56
N GLU A 3 36.79 2.90 -2.57
CA GLU A 3 36.62 3.86 -1.48
C GLU A 3 35.17 4.33 -1.53
N VAL A 4 34.40 3.99 -0.50
CA VAL A 4 33.07 4.56 -0.31
C VAL A 4 33.29 5.87 0.40
N GLU A 5 33.20 6.97 -0.34
CA GLU A 5 33.30 8.33 0.20
C GLU A 5 32.16 8.54 1.21
N VAL A 6 32.55 8.58 2.48
CA VAL A 6 31.67 8.90 3.60
C VAL A 6 31.39 10.40 3.55
N PHE A 7 30.25 10.77 2.96
CA PHE A 7 29.67 12.10 3.14
C PHE A 7 29.29 12.27 4.62
N LYS A 8 30.16 12.93 5.38
CA LYS A 8 29.85 13.44 6.71
C LYS A 8 28.93 14.65 6.57
N ASN A 9 27.70 14.49 7.04
CA ASN A 9 26.90 15.60 7.50
C ASN A 9 26.57 15.34 8.97
N ASP A 10 27.37 15.97 9.82
CA ASP A 10 27.11 16.12 11.24
C ASP A 10 25.92 17.06 11.42
N LEU A 11 24.76 16.51 11.79
CA LEU A 11 23.69 17.17 12.55
C LEU A 11 22.65 16.13 13.00
N ASP A 12 22.67 15.86 14.30
CA ASP A 12 21.50 15.77 15.18
C ASP A 12 20.65 14.46 15.23
N ASN A 13 20.82 13.76 16.36
CA ASN A 13 19.81 12.97 17.08
C ASN A 13 18.78 12.14 16.28
N GLY A 14 19.15 10.92 15.88
CA GLY A 14 18.33 9.72 16.11
C GLY A 14 16.91 9.60 15.52
N SER A 15 16.45 10.49 14.65
CA SER A 15 15.14 10.33 14.00
C SER A 15 15.30 9.62 12.66
N ARG A 16 15.00 8.32 12.62
CA ARG A 16 14.84 7.60 11.35
C ARG A 16 13.73 8.30 10.56
N ILE A 17 14.10 9.05 9.53
CA ILE A 17 13.12 9.65 8.61
C ILE A 17 12.32 8.49 8.03
N SER A 18 11.01 8.52 8.27
CA SER A 18 10.08 7.52 7.77
C SER A 18 9.46 8.07 6.49
N PHE A 19 9.52 7.32 5.41
CA PHE A 19 8.91 7.70 4.14
C PHE A 19 7.67 6.87 3.88
N CYS A 20 6.63 7.48 3.32
CA CYS A 20 5.50 6.73 2.80
C CYS A 20 5.98 5.84 1.64
N GLN A 21 5.85 4.52 1.76
CA GLN A 21 6.33 3.60 0.73
C GLN A 21 5.47 3.62 -0.55
N ALA A 22 4.32 4.32 -0.54
CA ALA A 22 3.47 4.50 -1.71
C ALA A 22 3.73 5.79 -2.50
N CYS A 23 4.01 6.91 -1.81
CA CYS A 23 4.18 8.23 -2.46
C CYS A 23 5.51 8.93 -2.13
N LEU A 24 6.39 8.30 -1.34
CA LEU A 24 7.70 8.81 -0.92
C LEU A 24 7.69 10.12 -0.12
N SER A 25 6.51 10.60 0.28
CA SER A 25 6.37 11.73 1.21
C SER A 25 7.04 11.40 2.55
N SER A 26 7.87 12.34 3.04
CA SER A 26 8.49 12.34 4.37
C SER A 26 7.85 13.36 5.33
N ASP A 27 6.99 14.25 4.81
CA ASP A 27 6.29 15.30 5.54
C ASP A 27 4.95 14.81 6.14
N ARG A 28 4.72 13.50 6.13
CA ARG A 28 3.50 12.86 6.64
C ARG A 28 3.86 11.74 7.60
N ASN A 29 3.08 11.62 8.66
CA ASN A 29 3.13 10.44 9.52
C ASN A 29 2.76 9.20 8.71
N VAL A 30 3.56 8.14 8.88
CA VAL A 30 3.34 6.85 8.25
C VAL A 30 2.88 5.83 9.28
N PHE A 31 2.05 4.90 8.82
CA PHE A 31 1.46 3.87 9.65
C PHE A 31 1.52 2.53 8.90
N PRO A 32 1.62 1.40 9.61
CA PRO A 32 1.53 0.10 8.99
C PRO A 32 0.18 -0.07 8.28
N VAL A 33 0.22 -0.69 7.10
CA VAL A 33 -0.99 -1.13 6.41
C VAL A 33 -1.66 -2.21 7.25
N ASP A 34 -2.95 -2.02 7.54
CA ASP A 34 -3.74 -3.01 8.26
C ASP A 34 -3.78 -4.34 7.49
N GLN A 35 -3.86 -5.46 8.20
CA GLN A 35 -3.90 -6.79 7.58
C GLN A 35 -5.05 -6.90 6.57
N ASP A 36 -6.15 -6.23 6.89
CA ASP A 36 -7.36 -6.10 6.09
C ASP A 36 -7.17 -5.42 4.72
N TYR A 37 -6.06 -4.69 4.54
CA TYR A 37 -5.74 -3.93 3.33
C TYR A 37 -4.41 -4.38 2.69
N ASP A 38 -3.64 -5.24 3.37
CA ASP A 38 -2.34 -5.73 2.89
C ASP A 38 -2.47 -6.48 1.56
N ASP A 39 -3.49 -7.33 1.42
CA ASP A 39 -3.79 -8.02 0.17
C ASP A 39 -4.14 -7.06 -0.96
N ILE A 40 -4.84 -5.96 -0.67
CA ILE A 40 -5.16 -4.95 -1.69
C ILE A 40 -3.87 -4.28 -2.15
N PHE A 41 -3.00 -3.92 -1.22
CA PHE A 41 -1.73 -3.27 -1.53
C PHE A 41 -0.82 -4.19 -2.36
N LYS A 42 -0.67 -5.46 -1.96
CA LYS A 42 0.09 -6.49 -2.68
C LYS A 42 -0.45 -6.72 -4.09
N ASN A 43 -1.77 -6.76 -4.25
CA ASN A 43 -2.41 -6.90 -5.56
C ASN A 43 -2.14 -5.70 -6.47
N ILE A 44 -2.13 -4.48 -5.92
CA ILE A 44 -1.81 -3.26 -6.71
C ILE A 44 -0.33 -3.22 -7.09
N LEU A 45 0.56 -3.61 -6.16
CA LEU A 45 2.01 -3.58 -6.38
C LEU A 45 2.50 -4.73 -7.27
N GLU A 46 1.69 -5.79 -7.43
CA GLU A 46 2.04 -7.04 -8.11
C GLU A 46 3.30 -7.70 -7.54
N LYS A 47 3.60 -7.44 -6.26
CA LYS A 47 4.77 -7.96 -5.55
C LYS A 47 4.44 -8.29 -4.11
N THR A 48 5.05 -9.35 -3.60
CA THR A 48 5.08 -9.68 -2.18
C THR A 48 6.20 -8.91 -1.50
N LEU A 49 5.86 -8.18 -0.44
CA LEU A 49 6.83 -7.52 0.43
C LEU A 49 7.03 -8.37 1.70
N SER A 50 8.28 -8.52 2.11
CA SER A 50 8.68 -9.29 3.29
C SER A 50 8.57 -8.49 4.61
N GLN A 51 8.29 -7.19 4.52
CA GLN A 51 8.19 -6.29 5.67
C GLN A 51 6.83 -5.59 5.69
N PRO A 52 6.34 -5.19 6.88
CA PRO A 52 5.14 -4.37 7.01
C PRO A 52 5.26 -3.10 6.18
N ILE A 53 4.23 -2.83 5.38
CA ILE A 53 4.20 -1.68 4.49
C ILE A 53 3.80 -0.45 5.31
N LEU A 54 4.60 0.61 5.28
CA LEU A 54 4.33 1.88 5.96
C LEU A 54 3.86 2.93 4.95
N ILE A 55 2.65 3.44 5.12
CA ILE A 55 2.08 4.47 4.24
C ILE A 55 1.44 5.62 5.01
N CYS A 56 1.33 6.79 4.38
CA CYS A 56 0.61 7.92 4.94
C CYS A 56 -0.92 7.73 4.87
N TRP A 57 -1.66 8.55 5.61
CA TRP A 57 -3.12 8.49 5.68
C TRP A 57 -3.81 8.76 4.32
N GLU A 58 -3.21 9.59 3.45
CA GLU A 58 -3.74 9.88 2.11
C GLU A 58 -3.70 8.64 1.22
N CYS A 59 -2.54 7.95 1.19
CA CYS A 59 -2.39 6.69 0.48
C CYS A 59 -3.29 5.61 1.08
N MET A 60 -3.42 5.55 2.40
CA MET A 60 -4.34 4.62 3.07
C MET A 60 -5.80 4.85 2.64
N ALA A 61 -6.22 6.11 2.50
CA ALA A 61 -7.57 6.44 2.04
C ALA A 61 -7.82 5.95 0.60
N ILE A 62 -6.81 5.98 -0.27
CA ILE A 62 -6.89 5.43 -1.63
C ILE A 62 -7.06 3.91 -1.57
N VAL A 63 -6.23 3.21 -0.78
CA VAL A 63 -6.32 1.75 -0.62
C VAL A 63 -7.71 1.33 -0.11
N LYS A 64 -8.27 2.08 0.86
CA LYS A 64 -9.64 1.86 1.36
C LYS A 64 -10.70 2.00 0.27
N LYS A 65 -10.58 3.04 -0.57
CA LYS A 65 -11.49 3.22 -1.72
C LYS A 65 -11.39 2.07 -2.72
N ILE A 66 -10.18 1.56 -2.98
CA ILE A 66 -9.97 0.42 -3.86
C ILE A 66 -10.60 -0.85 -3.27
N LYS A 67 -10.47 -1.13 -1.97
CA LYS A 67 -11.15 -2.27 -1.30
C LYS A 67 -12.66 -2.19 -1.49
N CYS A 68 -13.26 -1.02 -1.23
CA CYS A 68 -14.70 -0.80 -1.41
C CYS A 68 -15.13 -0.99 -2.87
N PHE A 69 -14.34 -0.49 -3.83
CA PHE A 69 -14.63 -0.68 -5.24
C PHE A 69 -14.56 -2.16 -5.65
N LYS A 70 -13.52 -2.88 -5.20
CA LYS A 70 -13.37 -4.32 -5.44
C LYS A 70 -14.57 -5.11 -4.94
N ALA A 71 -15.06 -4.82 -3.73
CA ALA A 71 -16.24 -5.49 -3.17
C ALA A 71 -17.51 -5.24 -4.02
N LYS A 72 -17.73 -3.99 -4.45
CA LYS A 72 -18.86 -3.66 -5.35
C LYS A 72 -18.77 -4.40 -6.68
N LEU A 73 -17.56 -4.48 -7.25
CA LEU A 73 -17.33 -5.19 -8.50
C LEU A 73 -17.59 -6.68 -8.35
N GLN A 74 -17.08 -7.31 -7.29
CA GLN A 74 -17.32 -8.73 -7.01
C GLN A 74 -18.81 -9.06 -6.89
N GLU A 75 -19.57 -8.22 -6.18
CA GLU A 75 -21.00 -8.41 -6.04
C GLU A 75 -21.75 -8.27 -7.38
N ALA A 76 -21.41 -7.25 -8.17
CA ALA A 76 -22.00 -7.08 -9.50
C ALA A 76 -21.73 -8.29 -10.41
N GLN A 77 -20.50 -8.81 -10.41
CA GLN A 77 -20.14 -9.99 -11.20
C GLN A 77 -20.86 -11.25 -10.70
N ARG A 78 -21.04 -11.41 -9.38
CA ARG A 78 -21.80 -12.52 -8.79
C ARG A 78 -23.26 -12.51 -9.26
N ILE A 79 -23.90 -11.35 -9.22
CA ILE A 79 -25.28 -11.15 -9.70
C ILE A 79 -25.37 -11.48 -11.20
N LEU A 80 -24.44 -10.96 -12.01
CA LEU A 80 -24.40 -11.22 -13.44
C LEU A 80 -24.23 -12.71 -13.77
N ALA A 81 -23.32 -13.40 -13.08
CA ALA A 81 -23.10 -14.83 -13.25
C ALA A 81 -24.35 -15.67 -12.90
N TYR A 82 -25.06 -15.31 -11.82
CA TYR A 82 -26.32 -15.95 -11.46
C TYR A 82 -27.36 -15.82 -12.58
N HIS A 83 -27.53 -14.62 -13.14
CA HIS A 83 -28.46 -14.42 -14.26
C HIS A 83 -28.11 -15.23 -15.50
N TYR A 84 -26.82 -15.40 -15.80
CA TYR A 84 -26.39 -16.26 -16.91
C TYR A 84 -26.65 -17.75 -16.63
N ALA A 85 -26.46 -18.21 -15.41
CA ALA A 85 -26.70 -19.60 -15.02
C ALA A 85 -28.19 -19.98 -15.04
N THR A 86 -29.10 -19.05 -14.69
CA THR A 86 -30.55 -19.33 -14.62
C THR A 86 -31.29 -19.26 -15.96
N LYS A 87 -30.61 -18.83 -17.04
CA LYS A 87 -31.21 -18.72 -18.39
C LYS A 87 -30.89 -19.91 -19.30
N GLN A 88 -30.19 -20.92 -18.79
CA GLN A 88 -30.00 -22.24 -19.44
C GLN A 88 -31.01 -23.23 -18.88
#